data_AF-A0A6I0BGC1-F1
#
_entry.id   AF-A0A6I0BGC1-F1
#
_cell.length_a   1.000
_cell.length_b   1.000
_cell.length_c   1.000
_cell.angle_alpha   90.00
_cell.angle_beta   90.00
_cell.angle_gamma   90.00
#
_symmetry.space_group_name_H-M   'P 1'
#
loop_
_entity.id
_entity.type
_entity.pdbx_description
1 polymer ?
#
loop_
_entity_poly.entity_id
_entity_poly.type
_entity_poly.pdbx_seq_one_letter_code
_entity_poly.pdbx_strand_id
1 'polypeptide(L)'
;MEHKLNKAQSILKRTWFRYLGAFIIVQLLFIICEVTGWAPNFKPSGEFLSRILHSKFFTEWFTPYEIPHFNMFTALFAVTLLPYALIGAMKDFTTRKNIKN
;
A
#
# COMPACT_ATOMS: atom_id res chain seq x y z
N MET A 1 13.99 -5.24 -29.90
CA MET A 1 13.27 -5.77 -28.72
C MET A 1 14.08 -5.60 -27.42
N GLU A 2 15.40 -5.80 -27.47
CA GLU A 2 16.31 -5.74 -26.30
C GLU A 2 16.32 -4.40 -25.55
N HIS A 3 16.23 -3.27 -26.27
CA HIS A 3 16.24 -1.93 -25.66
C HIS A 3 15.04 -1.65 -24.74
N LYS A 4 13.89 -2.31 -24.98
CA LYS A 4 12.69 -2.19 -24.13
C LYS A 4 12.80 -3.05 -22.86
N LEU A 5 13.44 -4.21 -22.96
CA LEU A 5 13.65 -5.14 -21.85
C LEU A 5 14.62 -4.55 -20.81
N ASN A 6 15.71 -3.93 -21.26
CA ASN A 6 16.65 -3.20 -20.39
C ASN A 6 16.00 -2.03 -19.63
N LYS A 7 15.09 -1.30 -20.28
CA LYS A 7 14.35 -0.20 -19.65
C LYS A 7 13.34 -0.69 -18.60
N ALA A 8 12.65 -1.79 -18.88
CA ALA A 8 11.75 -2.44 -17.92
C ALA A 8 12.52 -2.98 -16.70
N GLN A 9 13.67 -3.61 -16.90
CA GLN A 9 14.55 -4.05 -15.81
C GLN A 9 15.08 -2.88 -14.96
N SER A 10 15.40 -1.72 -15.57
CA SER A 10 15.78 -0.50 -14.84
C SER A 10 14.65 0.02 -13.96
N ILE A 11 13.40 -0.07 -14.41
CA ILE A 11 12.22 0.34 -13.63
C ILE A 11 11.98 -0.65 -12.48
N LEU A 12 12.12 -1.95 -12.72
CA LEU A 12 11.93 -2.99 -11.69
C LEU A 12 13.06 -3.02 -10.63
N LYS A 13 14.26 -2.53 -10.98
CA LYS A 13 15.39 -2.35 -10.05
C LYS A 13 15.22 -1.14 -9.11
N ARG A 14 14.25 -0.26 -9.37
CA ARG A 14 14.00 0.89 -8.50
C ARG A 14 13.31 0.43 -7.22
N THR A 15 13.97 0.64 -6.09
CA THR A 15 13.52 0.19 -4.77
C THR A 15 12.13 0.73 -4.41
N TRP A 16 11.78 1.94 -4.83
CA TRP A 16 10.45 2.53 -4.59
C TRP A 16 9.31 1.77 -5.29
N PHE A 17 9.59 1.17 -6.46
CA PHE A 17 8.59 0.39 -7.20
C PHE A 17 8.25 -0.89 -6.44
N ARG A 18 9.18 -1.46 -5.66
CA ARG A 18 8.92 -2.62 -4.80
C ARG A 18 7.97 -2.28 -3.66
N TYR A 19 8.19 -1.15 -2.98
CA TYR A 19 7.30 -0.69 -1.90
C TYR A 19 5.91 -0.35 -2.40
N LEU A 20 5.82 0.34 -3.54
CA LEU A 20 4.54 0.63 -4.19
C LEU A 20 3.83 -0.67 -4.64
N GLY A 21 4.58 -1.57 -5.27
CA GLY A 21 4.05 -2.87 -5.71
C GLY A 21 3.54 -3.70 -4.53
N ALA A 22 4.29 -3.78 -3.44
CA ALA A 22 3.88 -4.47 -2.22
C ALA A 22 2.59 -3.85 -1.64
N PHE A 23 2.51 -2.52 -1.57
CA PHE A 23 1.31 -1.83 -1.13
C PHE A 23 0.09 -2.21 -1.99
N ILE A 24 0.22 -2.11 -3.32
CA ILE A 24 -0.85 -2.44 -4.27
C ILE A 24 -1.28 -3.90 -4.14
N ILE A 25 -0.35 -4.84 -4.05
CA ILE A 25 -0.65 -6.27 -3.90
C ILE A 25 -1.48 -6.49 -2.63
N VAL A 26 -1.11 -5.89 -1.50
CA VAL A 26 -1.86 -6.01 -0.25
C VAL A 26 -3.26 -5.41 -0.38
N GLN A 27 -3.41 -4.25 -1.02
CA GLN A 27 -4.73 -3.65 -1.25
C GLN A 27 -5.62 -4.55 -2.13
N LEU A 28 -5.06 -5.15 -3.18
CA LEU A 28 -5.79 -6.09 -4.03
C LEU A 28 -6.23 -7.34 -3.25
N LEU A 29 -5.36 -7.87 -2.38
CA LEU A 29 -5.72 -8.99 -1.51
C LEU A 29 -6.91 -8.63 -0.61
N PHE A 30 -6.90 -7.46 0.03
CA PHE A 30 -8.02 -7.02 0.87
C PHE A 30 -9.33 -6.86 0.07
N ILE A 31 -9.26 -6.27 -1.14
CA ILE A 31 -10.43 -6.17 -2.02
C ILE A 31 -10.99 -7.57 -2.35
N ILE A 32 -10.13 -8.52 -2.70
CA ILE A 32 -10.56 -9.89 -3.02
C ILE A 32 -11.19 -10.55 -1.80
N CYS A 33 -10.58 -10.41 -0.62
CA CYS A 33 -11.11 -10.93 0.65
C CYS A 33 -12.52 -10.41 0.90
N GLU A 34 -12.73 -9.11 0.74
CA GLU A 34 -14.03 -8.47 0.96
C GLU A 34 -15.08 -8.89 -0.06
N VAL A 35 -14.76 -8.85 -1.35
CA VAL A 35 -15.68 -9.23 -2.43
C VAL A 35 -16.08 -10.70 -2.35
N THR A 36 -15.17 -11.57 -1.90
CA THR A 36 -15.45 -13.00 -1.73
C THR A 36 -16.13 -13.32 -0.40
N GLY A 37 -16.30 -12.35 0.50
CA GLY A 37 -16.74 -12.57 1.88
C GLY A 37 -15.76 -13.41 2.71
N TRP A 38 -14.55 -13.63 2.20
CA TRP A 38 -13.52 -14.38 2.89
C TRP A 38 -12.74 -13.44 3.81
N ALA A 39 -13.04 -13.51 5.11
CA ALA A 39 -12.26 -12.84 6.14
C ALA A 39 -11.45 -13.85 6.96
N PRO A 40 -10.17 -13.55 7.29
CA PRO A 40 -9.47 -14.30 8.32
C PRO A 40 -10.28 -14.32 9.61
N ASN A 41 -10.27 -15.45 10.32
CA ASN A 41 -10.87 -15.52 11.65
C ASN A 41 -10.02 -14.72 12.65
N PHE A 42 -10.27 -13.42 12.73
CA PHE A 42 -9.58 -12.53 13.66
C PHE A 42 -9.93 -12.94 15.09
N LYS A 43 -8.93 -13.37 15.86
CA LYS A 43 -9.13 -13.58 17.29
C LYS A 43 -9.61 -12.27 17.93
N PRO A 44 -10.42 -12.34 18.99
CA PRO A 44 -10.80 -11.16 19.75
C PRO A 44 -9.56 -10.35 20.08
N SER A 45 -9.51 -9.12 19.56
CA SER A 45 -8.38 -8.23 19.80
C SER A 45 -8.45 -7.74 21.25
N GLY A 46 -7.29 -7.46 21.85
CA GLY A 46 -7.25 -6.89 23.20
C GLY A 46 -8.02 -5.57 23.27
N GLU A 47 -8.45 -5.17 24.47
CA GLU A 47 -9.31 -3.98 24.70
C GLU A 47 -8.81 -2.73 23.97
N PHE A 48 -7.49 -2.50 23.97
CA PHE A 48 -6.86 -1.40 23.25
C PHE A 48 -7.07 -1.45 21.73
N LEU A 49 -6.78 -2.58 21.09
CA LEU A 49 -6.93 -2.73 19.64
C LEU A 49 -8.40 -2.71 19.23
N SER A 50 -9.28 -3.30 20.03
CA SER A 50 -10.73 -3.24 19.82
C SER A 50 -11.21 -1.78 19.83
N ARG A 51 -10.78 -0.98 20.81
CA ARG A 51 -11.12 0.46 20.87
C ARG A 51 -10.62 1.25 19.66
N ILE A 52 -9.45 0.92 19.12
CA ILE A 52 -8.93 1.56 17.91
C ILE A 52 -9.77 1.15 16.70
N LEU A 53 -9.99 -0.15 16.50
CA LEU A 53 -10.76 -0.68 15.37
C LEU A 53 -12.19 -0.13 15.30
N HIS A 54 -12.82 0.07 16.46
CA HIS A 54 -14.16 0.64 16.57
C HIS A 54 -14.18 2.17 16.72
N SER A 55 -13.03 2.84 16.56
CA SER A 55 -12.99 4.30 16.56
C SER A 55 -13.60 4.86 15.29
N LYS A 56 -14.19 6.07 15.38
CA LYS A 56 -14.73 6.79 14.22
C LYS A 56 -13.74 6.94 13.07
N PHE A 57 -12.44 6.95 13.37
CA PHE A 57 -11.43 7.01 12.32
C PHE A 57 -11.50 5.80 11.38
N PHE A 58 -11.63 4.58 11.91
CA PHE A 58 -11.65 3.34 11.12
C PHE A 58 -13.03 2.82 10.74
N THR A 59 -14.09 3.44 11.27
CA THR A 59 -15.48 3.09 10.97
C THR A 59 -16.25 4.15 10.18
N GLU A 60 -15.77 5.39 10.10
CA GLU A 60 -16.45 6.49 9.40
C GLU A 60 -15.52 7.29 8.47
N TRP A 61 -14.32 7.67 8.93
CA TRP A 61 -13.46 8.60 8.17
C TRP A 61 -12.52 7.93 7.18
N PHE A 62 -11.92 6.80 7.57
CA PHE A 62 -10.97 6.04 6.79
C PHE A 62 -11.51 4.63 6.60
N THR A 63 -12.48 4.50 5.69
CA THR A 63 -13.20 3.25 5.42
C THR A 63 -13.08 2.80 3.96
N PRO A 64 -11.87 2.50 3.47
CA PRO A 64 -11.72 1.87 2.15
C PRO A 64 -12.38 0.49 2.06
N TYR A 65 -12.60 -0.16 3.20
CA TYR A 65 -13.15 -1.51 3.36
C TYR A 65 -14.27 -1.50 4.42
N GLU A 66 -15.24 -2.40 4.29
CA GLU A 66 -16.28 -2.61 5.31
C GLU A 66 -15.70 -3.22 6.59
N ILE A 67 -14.63 -4.01 6.47
CA ILE A 67 -13.97 -4.67 7.61
C ILE A 67 -12.97 -3.70 8.27
N PRO A 68 -13.18 -3.27 9.53
CA PRO A 68 -12.31 -2.27 10.18
C PRO A 68 -10.84 -2.70 10.34
N HIS A 69 -10.59 -4.01 10.40
CA HIS A 69 -9.23 -4.56 10.43
C HIS A 69 -8.45 -4.23 9.15
N PHE A 70 -9.09 -4.33 7.99
CA PHE A 70 -8.46 -3.98 6.71
C PHE A 70 -8.21 -2.48 6.63
N ASN A 71 -9.13 -1.65 7.11
CA ASN A 71 -8.94 -0.19 7.21
C ASN A 71 -7.70 0.16 8.05
N MET A 72 -7.56 -0.45 9.22
CA MET A 72 -6.41 -0.26 10.10
C MET A 72 -5.09 -0.67 9.42
N PHE A 73 -5.04 -1.86 8.81
CA PHE A 73 -3.84 -2.31 8.13
C PHE A 73 -3.49 -1.43 6.92
N THR A 74 -4.49 -0.99 6.17
CA THR A 74 -4.28 -0.08 5.04
C THR A 74 -3.75 1.27 5.50
N ALA A 75 -4.23 1.82 6.61
CA ALA A 75 -3.66 3.04 7.18
C ALA A 75 -2.20 2.83 7.60
N LEU A 76 -1.88 1.71 8.25
CA LEU A 76 -0.50 1.39 8.65
C LEU A 76 0.42 1.26 7.44
N PHE A 77 0.00 0.51 6.41
CA PHE A 77 0.78 0.37 5.18
C PHE A 77 0.87 1.68 4.39
N ALA A 78 -0.16 2.51 4.45
CA ALA A 78 -0.11 3.83 3.83
C ALA A 78 0.92 4.71 4.52
N VAL A 79 0.90 4.83 5.84
CA VAL A 79 1.86 5.66 6.58
C VAL A 79 3.30 5.15 6.46
N THR A 80 3.49 3.83 6.35
CA THR A 80 4.83 3.25 6.27
C THR A 80 5.36 3.16 4.84
N LEU A 81 4.59 2.64 3.86
CA LEU A 81 5.11 2.31 2.53
C LEU A 81 4.98 3.47 1.53
N LEU A 82 3.89 4.24 1.57
CA LEU A 82 3.68 5.33 0.59
C LEU A 82 4.75 6.42 0.67
N PRO A 83 5.20 6.90 1.85
CA PRO A 83 6.25 7.91 1.92
C PRO A 83 7.56 7.45 1.28
N TYR A 84 8.00 6.21 1.53
CA TYR A 84 9.20 5.66 0.88
C TYR A 84 9.03 5.54 -0.63
N ALA A 85 7.86 5.08 -1.08
CA ALA A 85 7.55 4.99 -2.50
C ALA A 85 7.58 6.38 -3.16
N LEU A 86 6.96 7.38 -2.52
CA LEU A 86 6.85 8.74 -3.03
C LEU A 86 8.23 9.43 -3.10
N ILE A 87 9.00 9.39 -2.02
CA ILE A 87 10.35 9.99 -1.98
C ILE A 87 11.24 9.38 -3.05
N GLY A 88 11.20 8.06 -3.22
CA GLY A 88 11.98 7.38 -4.25
C GLY A 88 11.52 7.74 -5.66
N ALA A 89 10.22 7.83 -5.91
CA ALA A 89 9.65 8.25 -7.19
C ALA A 89 10.03 9.69 -7.54
N MET A 90 9.97 10.61 -6.56
CA MET A 90 10.35 12.01 -6.73
C MET A 90 11.84 12.16 -7.09
N LYS A 91 12.73 11.49 -6.34
CA LYS A 91 14.18 11.49 -6.64
C LYS A 91 14.43 11.02 -8.07
N ASP A 92 13.78 9.94 -8.46
CA ASP A 92 13.91 9.37 -9.79
C ASP A 92 13.37 10.25 -10.92
N PHE A 93 12.29 10.99 -10.67
CA PHE A 93 11.73 11.95 -11.62
C PHE A 93 12.67 13.16 -11.80
N THR A 94 13.17 13.71 -10.69
CA THR A 94 14.12 14.83 -10.69
C THR A 94 15.42 14.48 -11.42
N THR A 95 15.99 13.30 -11.17
CA THR A 95 17.20 12.83 -11.88
C THR A 95 16.96 12.70 -13.39
N ARG A 96 15.80 12.17 -13.81
CA ARG A 96 15.46 12.08 -15.24
C ARG A 96 15.28 13.45 -15.90
N LYS A 97 14.79 14.45 -15.15
CA LYS A 97 14.65 15.83 -15.63
C LYS A 97 16.02 16.48 -15.85
N ASN A 98 16.96 16.31 -14.90
CA ASN A 98 18.31 16.87 -15.01
C ASN A 98 19.17 16.25 -16.13
N ILE A 99 18.93 15.00 -16.53
CA ILE A 99 19.66 14.36 -17.65
C ILE A 99 19.18 14.87 -19.03
N LYS A 100 17.98 15.47 -19.10
CA LYS A 100 17.38 15.95 -20.35
C LYS A 100 17.59 17.44 -20.62
N ASN A 101 18.12 18.18 -19.64
CA ASN A 101 18.58 19.57 -19.80
C ASN A 101 20.09 19.58 -20.04
#